data_AF-A0A1N0IEI8-F1
#
_entry.id   AF-A0A1N0IEI8-F1
#
_cell.length_a   1.000
_cell.length_b   1.000
_cell.length_c   1.000
_cell.angle_alpha   90.00
_cell.angle_beta   90.00
_cell.angle_gamma   90.00
#
_symmetry.space_group_name_H-M   'P 1'
#
loop_
_entity.id
_entity.type
_entity.pdbx_description
1 polymer ?
#
loop_
_entity_poly.entity_id
_entity_poly.type
_entity_poly.pdbx_seq_one_letter_code
_entity_poly.pdbx_strand_id
1 'polypeptide(L)'
;MRNLLAGTAVLVVACVTGCFGIPSAVADDPQVPGPPIPGIAPDGTVKAAPSAPDRTAYALGGAHVLGIPYDEYIRMTGKDWFPNMKRENVWYPAGQVQGHTLERFFPGIGPIGEKILPGLGLDGPSIGESIDIGEPNLENAIRSGGPGTAMGLSEGALVLNAVKNALATDPTAPEPESLTFATFGDPIAKSPFSESFLTQNFAPGSVVPFMDYPVPARVDSQYHTDQFISAYDSIADWPDRPDNLFALANAIAGLATGHTAVAFTNPKMVPARNIVTETNSRGGTTTTYFIPEQHLPLVMGFKYLGVPEETLNRLDAILQPRVDAGYSRNDDPATAPIAVDPRRGFDPAEVTAPASQATFGGGSDPISQITSGALAVLGNGTRPTPPN
;
A
#
# COMPACT_ATOMS: atom_id res chain seq x y z
N MET A 1 -58.73 43.69 11.29
CA MET A 1 -57.85 44.87 11.34
C MET A 1 -56.55 44.48 12.02
N ARG A 2 -55.44 44.64 11.28
CA ARG A 2 -54.03 44.78 11.70
C ARG A 2 -53.23 43.58 12.24
N ASN A 3 -52.43 43.05 11.29
CA ASN A 3 -50.98 42.80 11.31
C ASN A 3 -50.48 41.53 12.03
N LEU A 4 -49.88 40.51 11.38
CA LEU A 4 -48.75 40.36 10.42
C LEU A 4 -47.46 39.88 11.12
N LEU A 5 -46.88 38.82 10.52
CA LEU A 5 -45.48 38.33 10.54
C LEU A 5 -45.08 37.48 11.76
N ALA A 6 -44.91 36.15 11.60
CA ALA A 6 -43.84 35.40 10.92
C ALA A 6 -42.68 35.07 11.88
N GLY A 7 -42.27 33.80 11.92
CA GLY A 7 -41.05 33.40 12.64
C GLY A 7 -41.04 31.95 13.09
N THR A 8 -40.55 31.09 12.21
CA THR A 8 -40.18 29.68 12.35
C THR A 8 -39.18 29.44 13.50
N ALA A 9 -39.32 28.36 14.28
CA ALA A 9 -38.19 27.59 14.85
C ALA A 9 -38.62 26.38 15.71
N VAL A 10 -38.14 25.20 15.27
CA VAL A 10 -37.46 24.14 16.05
C VAL A 10 -38.27 23.30 17.08
N LEU A 11 -38.44 22.03 16.67
CA LEU A 11 -38.20 20.77 17.39
C LEU A 11 -38.04 20.81 18.94
N VAL A 12 -38.75 19.90 19.62
CA VAL A 12 -38.20 18.67 20.27
C VAL A 12 -39.30 18.11 21.17
N VAL A 13 -39.88 16.97 20.79
CA VAL A 13 -40.40 15.99 21.75
C VAL A 13 -40.03 14.61 21.22
N ALA A 14 -39.00 14.01 21.80
CA ALA A 14 -38.74 12.58 21.67
C ALA A 14 -38.94 11.96 23.05
N CYS A 15 -40.00 11.16 23.20
CA CYS A 15 -40.07 10.07 24.16
C CYS A 15 -41.03 8.99 23.64
N VAL A 16 -40.42 7.83 23.31
CA VAL A 16 -40.85 6.47 23.68
C VAL A 16 -42.29 6.04 23.32
N THR A 17 -42.45 5.16 22.31
CA THR A 17 -42.98 3.77 22.45
C THR A 17 -43.24 3.09 21.09
N GLY A 18 -42.71 1.87 20.96
CA GLY A 18 -43.39 0.65 20.47
C GLY A 18 -44.40 0.65 19.31
N CYS A 19 -44.02 -0.14 18.29
CA CYS A 19 -44.81 -1.17 17.60
C CYS A 19 -45.57 -0.85 16.30
N PHE A 20 -45.36 -1.76 15.33
CA PHE A 20 -46.09 -2.07 14.08
C PHE A 20 -45.78 -1.24 12.82
N GLY A 21 -44.75 -1.69 12.09
CA GLY A 21 -44.55 -1.40 10.67
C GLY A 21 -44.90 -2.61 9.81
N ILE A 22 -45.82 -2.40 8.85
CA ILE A 22 -46.29 -3.32 7.82
C ILE A 22 -45.11 -3.72 6.91
N PRO A 23 -44.95 -4.99 6.48
CA PRO A 23 -43.90 -5.37 5.56
C PRO A 23 -44.24 -4.83 4.16
N SER A 24 -43.55 -3.76 3.76
CA SER A 24 -43.39 -3.45 2.34
C SER A 24 -42.47 -4.51 1.76
N ALA A 25 -43.01 -5.40 0.93
CA ALA A 25 -42.19 -6.30 0.13
C ALA A 25 -41.35 -5.45 -0.84
N VAL A 26 -40.06 -5.31 -0.51
CA VAL A 26 -39.05 -4.87 -1.47
C VAL A 26 -38.72 -6.12 -2.29
N ALA A 27 -38.81 -6.02 -3.60
CA ALA A 27 -38.34 -7.07 -4.48
C ALA A 27 -36.86 -7.35 -4.16
N ASP A 28 -36.50 -8.63 -3.99
CA ASP A 28 -35.11 -9.06 -3.91
C ASP A 28 -34.45 -8.79 -5.28
N ASP A 29 -34.03 -7.54 -5.51
CA ASP A 29 -32.89 -7.33 -6.39
C ASP A 29 -31.73 -8.13 -5.78
N PRO A 30 -31.02 -8.96 -6.56
CA PRO A 30 -29.86 -9.66 -6.05
C PRO A 30 -28.90 -8.61 -5.48
N GLN A 31 -28.82 -8.52 -4.16
CA GLN A 31 -27.91 -7.61 -3.48
C GLN A 31 -26.52 -7.95 -3.98
N VAL A 32 -25.91 -7.03 -4.74
CA VAL A 32 -24.49 -7.08 -5.02
C VAL A 32 -23.81 -7.22 -3.67
N PRO A 33 -23.10 -8.34 -3.38
CA PRO A 33 -22.44 -8.52 -2.10
C PRO A 33 -21.61 -7.28 -1.81
N GLY A 34 -21.67 -6.75 -0.60
CA GLY A 34 -20.94 -5.53 -0.22
C GLY A 34 -19.43 -5.64 -0.49
N PRO A 35 -18.70 -4.51 -0.43
CA PRO A 35 -17.27 -4.48 -0.73
C PRO A 35 -16.50 -5.53 0.13
N PRO A 36 -15.55 -6.28 -0.46
CA PRO A 36 -14.80 -7.31 0.26
C PRO A 36 -13.73 -6.64 1.12
N ILE A 37 -14.11 -6.23 2.33
CA ILE A 37 -13.23 -5.56 3.30
C ILE A 37 -12.72 -6.58 4.33
N PRO A 38 -11.40 -6.62 4.65
CA PRO A 38 -10.89 -7.43 5.75
C PRO A 38 -11.56 -7.06 7.08
N GLY A 39 -11.79 -8.07 7.93
CA GLY A 39 -12.56 -7.91 9.17
C GLY A 39 -11.74 -8.16 10.43
N ILE A 40 -12.24 -7.72 11.58
CA ILE A 40 -11.72 -8.12 12.89
C ILE A 40 -12.76 -9.02 13.56
N ALA A 41 -12.33 -10.21 13.96
CA ALA A 41 -13.17 -11.16 14.69
C ALA A 41 -13.34 -10.74 16.16
N PRO A 42 -14.37 -11.27 16.87
CA PRO A 42 -14.62 -10.92 18.27
C PRO A 42 -13.45 -11.21 19.23
N ASP A 43 -12.57 -12.14 18.87
CA ASP A 43 -11.36 -12.51 19.62
C ASP A 43 -10.15 -11.61 19.29
N GLY A 44 -10.35 -10.56 18.49
CA GLY A 44 -9.29 -9.64 18.06
C GLY A 44 -8.41 -10.18 16.92
N THR A 45 -8.74 -11.35 16.34
CA THR A 45 -8.01 -11.85 15.17
C THR A 45 -8.46 -11.14 13.90
N VAL A 46 -7.50 -10.71 13.09
CA VAL A 46 -7.77 -10.11 11.79
C VAL A 46 -8.05 -11.21 10.78
N LYS A 47 -9.07 -11.00 9.95
CA LYS A 47 -9.54 -11.93 8.94
C LYS A 47 -9.38 -11.31 7.57
N ALA A 48 -9.07 -12.17 6.60
CA ALA A 48 -9.08 -11.80 5.19
C ALA A 48 -10.48 -11.28 4.81
N ALA A 49 -10.54 -10.50 3.75
CA ALA A 49 -11.80 -10.11 3.14
C ALA A 49 -12.64 -11.36 2.80
N PRO A 50 -13.97 -11.28 2.90
CA PRO A 50 -14.85 -12.34 2.40
C PRO A 50 -14.52 -12.68 0.95
N SER A 51 -14.53 -13.97 0.64
CA SER A 51 -14.33 -14.45 -0.73
C SER A 51 -15.35 -13.82 -1.68
N ALA A 52 -14.88 -13.15 -2.73
CA ALA A 52 -15.70 -12.46 -3.71
C ALA A 52 -15.32 -12.90 -5.15
N PRO A 53 -15.69 -14.13 -5.57
CA PRO A 53 -15.27 -14.69 -6.86
C PRO A 53 -15.88 -13.98 -8.08
N ASP A 54 -16.93 -13.20 -7.86
CA ASP A 54 -17.60 -12.33 -8.82
C ASP A 54 -16.95 -10.95 -8.97
N ARG A 55 -16.00 -10.60 -8.09
CA ARG A 55 -15.29 -9.31 -8.12
C ARG A 55 -13.89 -9.44 -8.70
N THR A 56 -13.49 -8.40 -9.43
CA THR A 56 -12.16 -8.32 -10.06
C THR A 56 -11.16 -7.63 -9.13
N ALA A 57 -9.96 -8.19 -9.00
CA ALA A 57 -8.81 -7.55 -8.38
C ALA A 57 -7.95 -6.93 -9.50
N TYR A 58 -8.10 -5.62 -9.72
CA TYR A 58 -7.34 -4.85 -10.71
C TYR A 58 -5.97 -4.53 -10.13
N ALA A 59 -4.97 -5.34 -10.44
CA ALA A 59 -3.69 -5.31 -9.77
C ALA A 59 -2.64 -4.58 -10.62
N LEU A 60 -1.91 -3.67 -9.97
CA LEU A 60 -0.72 -2.98 -10.48
C LEU A 60 0.46 -3.27 -9.57
N GLY A 61 1.57 -3.66 -10.17
CA GLY A 61 2.83 -3.90 -9.47
C GLY A 61 3.56 -2.61 -9.16
N GLY A 62 4.60 -2.69 -8.35
CA GLY A 62 5.59 -1.63 -8.16
C GLY A 62 6.86 -1.86 -8.98
N ALA A 63 8.00 -1.44 -8.44
CA ALA A 63 9.30 -1.74 -9.03
C ALA A 63 9.52 -3.27 -9.22
N HIS A 64 10.25 -3.67 -10.26
CA HIS A 64 10.41 -5.09 -10.63
C HIS A 64 11.33 -5.83 -9.66
N VAL A 65 10.79 -6.79 -8.93
CA VAL A 65 11.58 -7.66 -8.04
C VAL A 65 12.43 -8.64 -8.85
N LEU A 66 13.76 -8.52 -8.74
CA LEU A 66 14.69 -9.46 -9.34
C LEU A 66 14.37 -10.89 -8.88
N GLY A 67 14.22 -11.82 -9.83
CA GLY A 67 13.87 -13.21 -9.52
C GLY A 67 12.40 -13.44 -9.16
N ILE A 68 11.48 -12.56 -9.58
CA ILE A 68 10.04 -12.86 -9.69
C ILE A 68 9.53 -12.30 -11.04
N PRO A 69 8.79 -13.05 -11.87
CA PRO A 69 8.19 -12.55 -13.09
C PRO A 69 7.17 -11.49 -12.70
N TYR A 70 7.27 -10.35 -13.38
CA TYR A 70 6.48 -9.19 -13.03
C TYR A 70 4.96 -9.47 -13.01
N ASP A 71 4.46 -10.25 -13.97
CA ASP A 71 3.05 -10.62 -14.01
C ASP A 71 2.60 -11.51 -12.83
N GLU A 72 3.45 -12.45 -12.40
CA GLU A 72 3.14 -13.33 -11.28
C GLU A 72 3.21 -12.57 -9.95
N TYR A 73 4.18 -11.68 -9.82
CA TYR A 73 4.32 -10.73 -8.72
C TYR A 73 3.04 -9.88 -8.54
N ILE A 74 2.52 -9.30 -9.64
CA ILE A 74 1.27 -8.53 -9.64
C ILE A 74 0.10 -9.43 -9.24
N ARG A 75 -0.02 -10.61 -9.85
CA ARG A 75 -1.13 -11.55 -9.60
C ARG A 75 -1.21 -11.99 -8.14
N MET A 76 -0.07 -12.08 -7.46
CA MET A 76 0.05 -12.51 -6.07
C MET A 76 -0.12 -11.38 -5.05
N THR A 77 -0.07 -10.10 -5.47
CA THR A 77 -0.24 -8.93 -4.60
C THR A 77 -1.57 -8.98 -3.86
N GLY A 78 -1.55 -8.96 -2.53
CA GLY A 78 -2.74 -8.97 -1.68
C GLY A 78 -3.55 -10.28 -1.75
N LYS A 79 -2.98 -11.38 -2.23
CA LYS A 79 -3.71 -12.65 -2.43
C LYS A 79 -4.33 -13.19 -1.13
N ASP A 80 -3.59 -13.13 -0.03
CA ASP A 80 -4.05 -13.68 1.25
C ASP A 80 -4.98 -12.72 2.00
N TRP A 81 -4.94 -11.44 1.66
CA TRP A 81 -5.87 -10.42 2.14
C TRP A 81 -7.22 -10.47 1.42
N PHE A 82 -7.18 -10.75 0.11
CA PHE A 82 -8.34 -10.77 -0.77
C PHE A 82 -8.43 -12.10 -1.54
N PRO A 83 -8.79 -13.19 -0.85
CA PRO A 83 -8.80 -14.52 -1.43
C PRO A 83 -9.89 -14.67 -2.50
N ASN A 84 -9.62 -15.51 -3.51
CA ASN A 84 -10.56 -15.96 -4.54
C ASN A 84 -11.16 -14.90 -5.46
N MET A 85 -10.64 -13.67 -5.50
CA MET A 85 -11.03 -12.69 -6.51
C MET A 85 -10.45 -13.04 -7.89
N LYS A 86 -11.14 -12.64 -8.97
CA LYS A 86 -10.62 -12.73 -10.33
C LYS A 86 -9.45 -11.75 -10.48
N ARG A 87 -8.23 -12.23 -10.71
CA ARG A 87 -7.03 -11.39 -10.80
C ARG A 87 -6.85 -10.87 -12.23
N GLU A 88 -6.73 -9.56 -12.37
CA GLU A 88 -6.47 -8.89 -13.64
C GLU A 88 -5.25 -7.97 -13.49
N ASN A 89 -4.20 -8.23 -14.26
CA ASN A 89 -3.02 -7.39 -14.27
C ASN A 89 -3.28 -6.18 -15.16
N VAL A 90 -3.30 -4.98 -14.60
CA VAL A 90 -3.42 -3.74 -15.37
C VAL A 90 -2.03 -3.30 -15.80
N TRP A 91 -1.83 -3.15 -17.10
CA TRP A 91 -0.53 -2.81 -17.66
C TRP A 91 -0.23 -1.31 -17.54
N TYR A 92 0.99 -1.00 -17.13
CA TYR A 92 1.62 0.32 -17.20
C TYR A 92 3.15 0.14 -17.15
N PRO A 93 3.96 1.12 -17.58
CA PRO A 93 5.41 0.98 -17.70
C PRO A 93 6.16 1.16 -16.36
N ALA A 94 5.71 0.44 -15.33
CA ALA A 94 6.26 0.45 -13.98
C ALA A 94 7.76 0.14 -13.90
N GLY A 95 8.45 0.70 -12.90
CA GLY A 95 9.80 0.27 -12.53
C GLY A 95 10.88 0.49 -13.59
N GLN A 96 10.59 1.27 -14.63
CA GLN A 96 11.64 1.79 -15.50
C GLN A 96 12.23 3.02 -14.79
N VAL A 97 13.49 2.90 -14.37
CA VAL A 97 14.11 3.78 -13.38
C VAL A 97 14.28 5.19 -13.89
N GLN A 98 13.62 6.16 -13.23
CA GLN A 98 14.10 7.53 -13.03
C GLN A 98 14.64 8.22 -14.30
N GLY A 99 14.11 7.84 -15.47
CA GLY A 99 14.84 7.72 -16.73
C GLY A 99 15.92 8.74 -17.04
N HIS A 100 15.73 9.41 -18.17
CA HIS A 100 16.54 10.56 -18.56
C HIS A 100 16.55 11.69 -17.50
N THR A 101 15.75 11.62 -16.42
CA THR A 101 15.78 12.61 -15.34
C THR A 101 17.02 12.51 -14.46
N LEU A 102 17.55 11.31 -14.18
CA LEU A 102 18.86 11.17 -13.54
C LEU A 102 19.99 11.68 -14.44
N GLU A 103 19.90 11.45 -15.75
CA GLU A 103 20.83 12.00 -16.75
C GLU A 103 20.85 13.54 -16.74
N ARG A 104 19.74 14.22 -16.39
CA ARG A 104 19.71 15.68 -16.22
C ARG A 104 20.56 16.18 -15.04
N PHE A 105 20.73 15.37 -13.99
CA PHE A 105 21.55 15.72 -12.81
C PHE A 105 22.96 15.12 -12.86
N PHE A 106 23.13 13.98 -13.53
CA PHE A 106 24.39 13.26 -13.69
C PHE A 106 24.60 12.85 -15.16
N PRO A 107 25.02 13.79 -16.03
CA PRO A 107 25.20 13.51 -17.46
C PRO A 107 26.19 12.35 -17.71
N GLY A 108 25.79 11.38 -18.51
CA GLY A 108 26.52 10.16 -18.86
C GLY A 108 26.12 8.92 -18.05
N ILE A 109 25.27 9.04 -17.03
CA ILE A 109 24.90 7.91 -16.16
C ILE A 109 24.05 6.86 -16.89
N GLY A 110 23.21 7.25 -17.84
CA GLY A 110 22.42 6.32 -18.67
C GLY A 110 23.31 5.40 -19.51
N PRO A 111 24.15 5.94 -20.41
CA PRO A 111 25.08 5.15 -21.23
C PRO A 111 26.11 4.35 -20.43
N ILE A 112 26.55 4.85 -19.26
CA ILE A 112 27.47 4.14 -18.38
C ILE A 112 26.76 2.98 -17.66
N GLY A 113 25.53 3.19 -17.19
CA GLY A 113 24.71 2.15 -16.57
C GLY A 113 24.36 1.04 -17.55
N GLU A 114 23.90 1.37 -18.76
CA GLU A 114 23.65 0.42 -19.86
C GLU A 114 24.89 -0.44 -20.19
N LYS A 115 26.10 0.13 -20.07
CA LYS A 115 27.36 -0.57 -20.34
C LYS A 115 27.83 -1.47 -19.19
N ILE A 116 27.43 -1.17 -17.95
CA ILE A 116 27.82 -1.90 -16.73
C ILE A 116 26.79 -2.99 -16.37
N LEU A 117 25.49 -2.67 -16.46
CA LEU A 117 24.36 -3.58 -16.30
C LEU A 117 23.29 -3.26 -17.38
N PRO A 118 23.32 -3.94 -18.54
CA PRO A 118 22.29 -3.78 -19.56
C PRO A 118 20.89 -4.08 -18.99
N GLY A 119 19.90 -3.21 -19.24
CA GLY A 119 18.52 -3.37 -18.74
C GLY A 119 18.21 -2.71 -17.39
N LEU A 120 19.13 -1.87 -16.87
CA LEU A 120 18.97 -1.06 -15.66
C LEU A 120 17.76 -0.09 -15.69
N GLY A 121 17.18 0.18 -16.86
CA GLY A 121 15.99 1.02 -17.01
C GLY A 121 16.25 2.53 -16.99
N LEU A 122 17.52 2.97 -17.04
CA LEU A 122 17.91 4.40 -16.98
C LEU A 122 17.48 5.24 -18.19
N ASP A 123 17.00 4.62 -19.27
CA ASP A 123 16.42 5.28 -20.46
C ASP A 123 14.88 5.14 -20.56
N GLY A 124 14.22 4.67 -19.49
CA GLY A 124 12.75 4.52 -19.45
C GLY A 124 11.95 5.79 -19.15
N PRO A 125 10.60 5.72 -19.11
CA PRO A 125 9.79 6.80 -18.58
C PRO A 125 10.10 7.04 -17.09
N SER A 126 9.99 8.28 -16.68
CA SER A 126 9.95 8.67 -15.27
C SER A 126 8.73 8.09 -14.56
N ILE A 127 8.71 8.14 -13.22
CA ILE A 127 7.55 7.72 -12.44
C ILE A 127 6.31 8.58 -12.77
N GLY A 128 6.50 9.88 -13.00
CA GLY A 128 5.44 10.76 -13.48
C GLY A 128 4.82 10.26 -14.79
N GLU A 129 5.65 10.02 -15.82
CA GLU A 129 5.19 9.52 -17.13
C GLU A 129 4.54 8.14 -17.03
N SER A 130 5.05 7.27 -16.15
CA SER A 130 4.47 5.95 -15.90
C SER A 130 3.07 6.04 -15.29
N ILE A 131 2.86 6.98 -14.36
CA ILE A 131 1.55 7.24 -13.76
C ILE A 131 0.58 7.85 -14.77
N ASP A 132 1.03 8.78 -15.63
CA ASP A 132 0.21 9.37 -16.70
C ASP A 132 -0.32 8.32 -17.68
N ILE A 133 0.40 7.21 -17.85
CA ILE A 133 -0.05 6.04 -18.65
C ILE A 133 -0.92 5.10 -17.81
N GLY A 134 -0.53 4.85 -16.56
CA GLY A 134 -1.21 3.90 -15.68
C GLY A 134 -2.62 4.35 -15.27
N GLU A 135 -2.83 5.64 -15.03
CA GLU A 135 -4.11 6.21 -14.61
C GLU A 135 -5.25 5.89 -15.58
N PRO A 136 -5.19 6.29 -16.87
CA PRO A 136 -6.25 5.98 -17.82
C PRO A 136 -6.41 4.47 -18.07
N ASN A 137 -5.34 3.68 -17.98
CA ASN A 137 -5.42 2.22 -18.14
C ASN A 137 -6.20 1.56 -17.00
N LEU A 138 -5.92 1.94 -15.76
CA LEU A 138 -6.65 1.43 -14.59
C LEU A 138 -8.10 1.90 -14.60
N GLU A 139 -8.35 3.17 -14.91
CA GLU A 139 -9.72 3.69 -14.99
C GLU A 139 -10.55 2.92 -16.03
N ASN A 140 -9.98 2.68 -17.22
CA ASN A 140 -10.63 1.88 -18.27
C ASN A 140 -10.91 0.44 -17.84
N ALA A 141 -9.96 -0.19 -17.12
CA ALA A 141 -10.13 -1.55 -16.60
C ALA A 141 -11.26 -1.62 -15.56
N ILE A 142 -11.32 -0.65 -14.63
CA ILE A 142 -12.39 -0.55 -13.64
C ILE A 142 -13.75 -0.38 -14.32
N ARG A 143 -13.86 0.56 -15.26
CA ARG A 143 -15.13 0.84 -15.96
C ARG A 143 -15.60 -0.32 -16.83
N SER A 144 -14.68 -1.08 -17.42
CA SER A 144 -15.01 -2.19 -18.32
C SER A 144 -15.21 -3.52 -17.60
N GLY A 145 -14.51 -3.74 -16.48
CA GLY A 145 -14.46 -5.04 -15.79
C GLY A 145 -15.49 -5.22 -14.67
N GLY A 146 -16.18 -4.15 -14.25
CA GLY A 146 -17.25 -4.21 -13.24
C GLY A 146 -16.77 -4.06 -11.78
N PRO A 147 -17.58 -4.51 -10.80
CA PRO A 147 -17.26 -4.36 -9.39
C PRO A 147 -15.94 -5.04 -8.99
N GLY A 148 -15.16 -4.39 -8.14
CA GLY A 148 -13.83 -4.89 -7.83
C GLY A 148 -13.06 -4.12 -6.76
N THR A 149 -11.80 -4.50 -6.63
CA THR A 149 -10.80 -3.85 -5.78
C THR A 149 -9.59 -3.51 -6.64
N ALA A 150 -9.26 -2.23 -6.74
CA ALA A 150 -8.00 -1.79 -7.31
C ALA A 150 -6.88 -2.03 -6.29
N MET A 151 -5.81 -2.73 -6.67
CA MET A 151 -4.70 -3.10 -5.80
C MET A 151 -3.39 -2.56 -6.38
N GLY A 152 -2.65 -1.79 -5.59
CA GLY A 152 -1.42 -1.15 -6.04
C GLY A 152 -0.30 -1.31 -5.03
N LEU A 153 0.86 -1.79 -5.49
CA LEU A 153 2.07 -1.86 -4.70
C LEU A 153 3.05 -0.77 -5.12
N SER A 154 3.58 0.00 -4.16
CA SER A 154 4.61 1.02 -4.39
C SER A 154 4.16 2.03 -5.47
N GLU A 155 4.85 2.12 -6.61
CA GLU A 155 4.47 2.93 -7.77
C GLU A 155 3.02 2.67 -8.23
N GLY A 156 2.53 1.42 -8.17
CA GLY A 156 1.14 1.09 -8.50
C GLY A 156 0.14 1.75 -7.55
N ALA A 157 0.52 2.01 -6.30
CA ALA A 157 -0.31 2.78 -5.37
C ALA A 157 -0.44 4.25 -5.78
N LEU A 158 0.57 4.82 -6.45
CA LEU A 158 0.49 6.17 -7.00
C LEU A 158 -0.54 6.25 -8.14
N VAL A 159 -0.59 5.23 -9.00
CA VAL A 159 -1.65 5.10 -10.03
C VAL A 159 -3.03 5.01 -9.39
N LEU A 160 -3.19 4.19 -8.34
CA LEU A 160 -4.44 4.10 -7.57
C LEU A 160 -4.86 5.46 -7.01
N ASN A 161 -3.91 6.22 -6.44
CA ASN A 161 -4.20 7.54 -5.90
C ASN A 161 -4.59 8.55 -6.98
N ALA A 162 -3.97 8.50 -8.17
CA ALA A 162 -4.35 9.32 -9.32
C ALA A 162 -5.81 9.03 -9.74
N VAL A 163 -6.15 7.77 -9.99
CA VAL A 163 -7.52 7.34 -10.34
C VAL A 163 -8.51 7.71 -9.24
N LYS A 164 -8.18 7.49 -7.96
CA LYS A 164 -9.06 7.83 -6.84
C LYS A 164 -9.34 9.33 -6.76
N ASN A 165 -8.34 10.17 -7.06
CA ASN A 165 -8.48 11.62 -7.11
C ASN A 165 -9.37 12.04 -8.29
N ALA A 166 -9.18 11.46 -9.48
CA ALA A 166 -10.05 11.71 -10.64
C ALA A 166 -11.51 11.33 -10.35
N LEU A 167 -11.74 10.10 -9.87
CA LEU A 167 -13.08 9.60 -9.55
C LEU A 167 -13.76 10.35 -8.39
N ALA A 168 -13.01 11.01 -7.50
CA ALA A 168 -13.59 11.81 -6.42
C ALA A 168 -14.40 13.01 -6.93
N THR A 169 -14.17 13.47 -8.16
CA THR A 169 -14.89 14.64 -8.73
C THR A 169 -15.70 14.32 -9.97
N ASP A 170 -15.58 13.10 -10.49
CA ASP A 170 -16.28 12.66 -11.69
C ASP A 170 -17.77 12.32 -11.40
N PRO A 171 -18.73 12.98 -12.08
CA PRO A 171 -20.16 12.66 -11.94
C PRO A 171 -20.54 11.29 -12.50
N THR A 172 -19.66 10.62 -13.26
CA THR A 172 -19.84 9.28 -13.81
C THR A 172 -19.02 8.21 -13.09
N ALA A 173 -18.48 8.54 -11.92
CA ALA A 173 -17.66 7.63 -11.14
C ALA A 173 -18.48 6.39 -10.70
N PRO A 174 -17.88 5.19 -10.63
CA PRO A 174 -18.57 4.01 -10.11
C PRO A 174 -19.11 4.22 -8.70
N GLU A 175 -20.22 3.57 -8.35
CA GLU A 175 -20.80 3.66 -7.00
C GLU A 175 -19.79 3.19 -5.93
N PRO A 176 -19.75 3.81 -4.73
CA PRO A 176 -18.81 3.45 -3.67
C PRO A 176 -18.78 1.97 -3.29
N GLU A 177 -19.91 1.27 -3.35
CA GLU A 177 -20.05 -0.15 -3.00
C GLU A 177 -19.49 -1.08 -4.09
N SER A 178 -19.31 -0.56 -5.31
CA SER A 178 -18.80 -1.31 -6.45
C SER A 178 -17.28 -1.34 -6.52
N LEU A 179 -16.59 -0.38 -5.89
CA LEU A 179 -15.13 -0.21 -6.01
C LEU A 179 -14.47 0.05 -4.65
N THR A 180 -13.45 -0.75 -4.32
CA THR A 180 -12.53 -0.45 -3.22
C THR A 180 -11.09 -0.31 -3.71
N PHE A 181 -10.24 0.27 -2.88
CA PHE A 181 -8.81 0.41 -3.13
C PHE A 181 -8.01 -0.34 -2.07
N ALA A 182 -6.90 -0.95 -2.46
CA ALA A 182 -5.94 -1.55 -1.55
C ALA A 182 -4.53 -1.08 -1.94
N THR A 183 -3.87 -0.32 -1.06
CA THR A 183 -2.51 0.17 -1.29
C THR A 183 -1.51 -0.55 -0.41
N PHE A 184 -0.39 -0.96 -0.99
CA PHE A 184 0.69 -1.67 -0.33
C PHE A 184 1.96 -0.84 -0.48
N GLY A 185 2.57 -0.39 0.62
CA GLY A 185 3.78 0.42 0.54
C GLY A 185 3.60 1.73 -0.24
N ASP A 186 2.49 2.44 -0.01
CA ASP A 186 2.13 3.65 -0.77
C ASP A 186 3.14 4.81 -0.53
N PRO A 187 3.82 5.33 -1.57
CA PRO A 187 4.82 6.40 -1.42
C PRO A 187 4.26 7.75 -0.99
N ILE A 188 2.94 7.95 -1.04
CA ILE A 188 2.26 9.18 -0.56
C ILE A 188 1.21 8.90 0.52
N ALA A 189 1.31 7.76 1.21
CA ALA A 189 0.46 7.48 2.36
C ALA A 189 0.64 8.51 3.50
N LYS A 190 -0.47 8.70 4.21
CA LYS A 190 -0.56 9.36 5.51
C LYS A 190 -1.58 8.61 6.34
N SER A 191 -1.14 8.11 7.48
CA SER A 191 -1.91 7.30 8.41
C SER A 191 -1.82 7.85 9.84
N PRO A 192 -2.62 7.33 10.78
CA PRO A 192 -2.47 7.65 12.20
C PRO A 192 -1.12 7.22 12.82
N PHE A 193 -0.38 6.32 12.16
CA PHE A 193 0.88 5.78 12.68
C PHE A 193 2.12 6.43 12.05
N SER A 194 2.00 6.94 10.83
CA SER A 194 3.14 7.43 10.05
C SER A 194 2.75 8.16 8.77
N GLU A 195 3.75 8.80 8.18
CA GLU A 195 3.68 9.38 6.84
C GLU A 195 4.79 8.81 5.95
N SER A 196 4.50 8.65 4.66
CA SER A 196 5.47 8.21 3.67
C SER A 196 6.55 9.25 3.41
N PHE A 197 7.68 8.81 2.85
CA PHE A 197 8.83 9.67 2.52
C PHE A 197 8.43 10.87 1.66
N LEU A 198 7.62 10.67 0.60
CA LEU A 198 7.24 11.79 -0.26
C LEU A 198 6.31 12.76 0.44
N THR A 199 5.33 12.26 1.20
CA THR A 199 4.41 13.07 2.01
C THR A 199 5.15 13.97 2.99
N GLN A 200 6.18 13.46 3.68
CA GLN A 200 6.92 14.23 4.67
C GLN A 200 7.87 15.26 4.06
N ASN A 201 8.46 14.97 2.89
CA ASN A 201 9.58 15.75 2.35
C ASN A 201 9.19 16.69 1.20
N PHE A 202 8.00 16.54 0.61
CA PHE A 202 7.55 17.34 -0.52
C PHE A 202 6.16 17.90 -0.27
N ALA A 203 6.03 19.23 -0.33
CA ALA A 203 4.74 19.88 -0.23
C ALA A 203 3.88 19.56 -1.47
N PRO A 204 2.54 19.48 -1.34
CA PRO A 204 1.64 19.36 -2.49
C PRO A 204 1.94 20.40 -3.57
N GLY A 205 1.99 19.97 -4.83
CA GLY A 205 2.35 20.78 -6.00
C GLY A 205 3.86 20.86 -6.27
N SER A 206 4.72 20.35 -5.38
CA SER A 206 6.14 20.19 -5.66
C SER A 206 6.35 19.04 -6.64
N VAL A 207 7.31 19.19 -7.55
CA VAL A 207 7.77 18.10 -8.43
C VAL A 207 8.99 17.45 -7.79
N VAL A 208 8.94 16.14 -7.60
CA VAL A 208 10.08 15.37 -7.08
C VAL A 208 11.15 15.28 -8.18
N PRO A 209 12.35 15.88 -7.99
CA PRO A 209 13.27 16.15 -9.10
C PRO A 209 13.72 14.93 -9.92
N PHE A 210 13.86 13.77 -9.27
CA PHE A 210 14.36 12.52 -9.89
C PHE A 210 13.24 11.54 -10.27
N MET A 211 11.98 11.93 -10.11
CA MET A 211 10.82 11.09 -10.42
C MET A 211 9.91 11.73 -11.49
N ASP A 212 10.10 13.01 -11.78
CA ASP A 212 9.15 13.86 -12.54
C ASP A 212 7.71 13.76 -12.00
N TYR A 213 7.59 13.50 -10.70
CA TYR A 213 6.32 13.22 -10.06
C TYR A 213 5.81 14.47 -9.35
N PRO A 214 4.70 15.07 -9.81
CA PRO A 214 4.03 16.15 -9.07
C PRO A 214 3.27 15.54 -7.88
N VAL A 215 3.67 15.91 -6.66
CA VAL A 215 2.98 15.42 -5.45
C VAL A 215 1.57 16.03 -5.40
N PRO A 216 0.50 15.21 -5.49
CA PRO A 216 -0.85 15.74 -5.52
C PRO A 216 -1.27 16.28 -4.15
N ALA A 217 -2.20 17.23 -4.14
CA ALA A 217 -2.93 17.54 -2.93
C ALA A 217 -3.82 16.35 -2.53
N ARG A 218 -3.98 16.11 -1.23
CA ARG A 218 -4.92 15.08 -0.75
C ARG A 218 -6.34 15.49 -1.11
N VAL A 219 -7.04 14.61 -1.81
CA VAL A 219 -8.46 14.77 -2.15
C VAL A 219 -9.24 13.72 -1.37
N ASP A 220 -10.26 14.16 -0.64
CA ASP A 220 -11.20 13.23 -0.04
C ASP A 220 -11.97 12.50 -1.13
N SER A 221 -12.16 11.20 -0.98
CA SER A 221 -12.84 10.33 -1.93
C SER A 221 -13.99 9.58 -1.26
N GLN A 222 -15.01 9.20 -2.03
CA GLN A 222 -16.14 8.39 -1.55
C GLN A 222 -15.80 6.91 -1.34
N TYR A 223 -14.66 6.42 -1.84
CA TYR A 223 -14.33 4.99 -1.81
C TYR A 223 -13.66 4.55 -0.51
N HIS A 224 -13.87 3.28 -0.16
CA HIS A 224 -13.09 2.60 0.86
C HIS A 224 -11.66 2.31 0.38
N THR A 225 -10.67 2.51 1.26
CA THR A 225 -9.26 2.15 1.03
C THR A 225 -8.71 1.29 2.17
N ASP A 226 -8.23 0.09 1.86
CA ASP A 226 -7.36 -0.68 2.74
C ASP A 226 -5.90 -0.24 2.49
N GLN A 227 -5.22 0.27 3.51
CA GLN A 227 -3.85 0.78 3.41
C GLN A 227 -2.91 -0.09 4.23
N PHE A 228 -2.01 -0.81 3.57
CA PHE A 228 -1.07 -1.75 4.18
C PHE A 228 0.32 -1.11 4.24
N ILE A 229 0.82 -0.91 5.47
CA ILE A 229 2.10 -0.27 5.75
C ILE A 229 2.96 -1.26 6.53
N SER A 230 4.14 -1.59 6.02
CA SER A 230 5.14 -2.33 6.79
C SER A 230 5.81 -1.41 7.79
N ALA A 231 6.00 -1.87 9.02
CA ALA A 231 6.83 -1.18 9.99
C ALA A 231 8.24 -0.93 9.43
N TYR A 232 8.74 0.29 9.60
CA TYR A 232 10.06 0.76 9.18
C TYR A 232 10.34 0.71 7.67
N ASP A 233 9.30 0.64 6.83
CA ASP A 233 9.43 0.82 5.39
C ASP A 233 9.95 2.23 5.05
N SER A 234 11.11 2.35 4.39
CA SER A 234 11.67 3.65 3.99
C SER A 234 10.81 4.45 2.99
N ILE A 235 9.79 3.84 2.39
CA ILE A 235 8.91 4.53 1.45
C ILE A 235 7.61 4.91 2.15
N ALA A 236 6.92 3.94 2.76
CA ALA A 236 5.59 4.15 3.34
C ALA A 236 5.57 4.49 4.84
N ASP A 237 6.70 4.33 5.54
CA ASP A 237 6.83 4.52 6.98
C ASP A 237 8.12 5.27 7.34
N TRP A 238 8.26 6.50 6.84
CA TRP A 238 9.49 7.28 7.02
C TRP A 238 9.59 7.85 8.45
N PRO A 239 10.79 7.86 9.08
CA PRO A 239 10.97 8.48 10.39
C PRO A 239 10.71 9.99 10.37
N ASP A 240 9.88 10.45 11.30
CA ASP A 240 9.52 11.88 11.46
C ASP A 240 10.55 12.69 12.27
N ARG A 241 11.60 12.02 12.77
CA ARG A 241 12.77 12.63 13.43
C ARG A 241 14.05 12.22 12.69
N PRO A 242 14.36 12.89 11.56
CA PRO A 242 15.45 12.48 10.68
C PRO A 242 16.85 12.64 11.29
N ASP A 243 16.99 13.34 12.41
CA ASP A 243 18.23 13.42 13.19
C ASP A 243 18.56 12.14 13.98
N ASN A 244 17.59 11.22 14.12
CA ASN A 244 17.83 9.90 14.69
C ASN A 244 18.48 8.95 13.67
N LEU A 245 19.81 8.83 13.76
CA LEU A 245 20.59 7.99 12.85
C LEU A 245 20.26 6.49 12.94
N PHE A 246 19.77 5.99 14.07
CA PHE A 246 19.34 4.59 14.17
C PHE A 246 18.07 4.35 13.38
N ALA A 247 17.10 5.26 13.49
CA ALA A 247 15.87 5.21 12.72
C ALA A 247 16.14 5.33 11.22
N LEU A 248 17.02 6.23 10.82
CA LEU A 248 17.42 6.40 9.43
C LEU A 248 18.10 5.14 8.88
N ALA A 249 19.09 4.59 9.58
CA ALA A 249 19.78 3.36 9.16
C ALA A 249 18.81 2.18 9.07
N ASN A 250 17.86 2.08 10.00
CA ASN A 250 16.85 1.03 10.00
C ASN A 250 15.83 1.18 8.88
N ALA A 251 15.37 2.41 8.59
CA ALA A 251 14.49 2.67 7.45
C ALA A 251 15.18 2.29 6.13
N ILE A 252 16.44 2.69 5.94
CA ILE A 252 17.22 2.33 4.74
C ILE A 252 17.31 0.81 4.58
N ALA A 253 17.57 0.07 5.66
CA ALA A 253 17.52 -1.40 5.63
C ALA A 253 16.09 -1.92 5.32
N GLY A 254 15.07 -1.22 5.82
CA GLY A 254 13.64 -1.51 5.60
C GLY A 254 13.19 -1.46 4.14
N LEU A 255 13.90 -0.71 3.28
CA LEU A 255 13.69 -0.76 1.83
C LEU A 255 13.82 -2.18 1.28
N ALA A 256 14.80 -2.92 1.78
CA ALA A 256 15.16 -4.25 1.32
C ALA A 256 14.29 -5.35 1.93
N THR A 257 13.70 -5.11 3.10
CA THR A 257 12.96 -6.11 3.88
C THR A 257 11.45 -5.95 3.75
N GLY A 258 10.91 -4.77 4.04
CA GLY A 258 9.47 -4.61 4.25
C GLY A 258 8.69 -4.14 3.03
N HIS A 259 9.29 -3.27 2.20
CA HIS A 259 8.55 -2.48 1.21
C HIS A 259 7.78 -3.32 0.18
N THR A 260 8.46 -4.28 -0.45
CA THR A 260 7.83 -5.22 -1.39
C THR A 260 7.07 -6.32 -0.65
N ALA A 261 7.64 -6.83 0.44
CA ALA A 261 7.12 -7.97 1.18
C ALA A 261 5.72 -7.73 1.74
N VAL A 262 5.38 -6.47 2.05
CA VAL A 262 4.07 -6.08 2.60
C VAL A 262 2.89 -6.57 1.75
N ALA A 263 3.04 -6.65 0.42
CA ALA A 263 2.01 -7.15 -0.49
C ALA A 263 1.75 -8.66 -0.40
N PHE A 264 2.64 -9.41 0.24
CA PHE A 264 2.57 -10.86 0.39
C PHE A 264 2.26 -11.29 1.82
N THR A 265 2.02 -10.33 2.70
CA THR A 265 1.60 -10.58 4.08
C THR A 265 0.18 -11.12 4.13
N ASN A 266 -0.26 -11.51 5.33
CA ASN A 266 -1.61 -11.99 5.56
C ASN A 266 -2.19 -11.45 6.88
N PRO A 267 -3.53 -11.52 7.06
CA PRO A 267 -4.21 -11.00 8.25
C PRO A 267 -3.66 -11.47 9.60
N LYS A 268 -3.14 -12.70 9.70
CA LYS A 268 -2.68 -13.25 11.00
C LYS A 268 -1.43 -12.54 11.53
N MET A 269 -0.74 -11.79 10.67
CA MET A 269 0.46 -11.04 11.01
C MET A 269 0.14 -9.69 11.65
N VAL A 270 -1.12 -9.24 11.65
CA VAL A 270 -1.49 -7.90 12.11
C VAL A 270 -2.19 -7.98 13.47
N PRO A 271 -1.61 -7.37 14.52
CA PRO A 271 -2.31 -7.19 15.79
C PRO A 271 -3.50 -6.24 15.65
N ALA A 272 -4.61 -6.50 16.34
CA ALA A 272 -5.79 -5.61 16.30
C ALA A 272 -5.49 -4.15 16.65
N ARG A 273 -4.54 -3.89 17.57
CA ARG A 273 -4.14 -2.52 17.95
C ARG A 273 -3.40 -1.76 16.86
N ASN A 274 -2.94 -2.46 15.82
CA ASN A 274 -2.27 -1.87 14.67
C ASN A 274 -3.26 -1.54 13.54
N ILE A 275 -4.56 -1.60 13.82
CA ILE A 275 -5.61 -1.32 12.84
C ILE A 275 -6.39 -0.10 13.28
N VAL A 276 -6.46 0.89 12.40
CA VAL A 276 -7.25 2.10 12.60
C VAL A 276 -8.04 2.39 11.34
N THR A 277 -9.34 2.66 11.51
CA THR A 277 -10.22 3.11 10.43
C THR A 277 -10.59 4.57 10.65
N GLU A 278 -10.36 5.40 9.65
CA GLU A 278 -10.76 6.80 9.60
C GLU A 278 -11.83 7.01 8.53
N THR A 279 -12.71 7.99 8.74
CA THR A 279 -13.73 8.40 7.75
C THR A 279 -13.50 9.85 7.35
N ASN A 280 -13.49 10.12 6.04
CA ASN A 280 -13.24 11.46 5.50
C ASN A 280 -14.55 12.27 5.31
N SER A 281 -14.43 13.50 4.82
CA SER A 281 -15.59 14.41 4.68
C SER A 281 -16.62 13.97 3.63
N ARG A 282 -16.28 13.02 2.77
CA ARG A 282 -17.15 12.44 1.74
C ARG A 282 -17.73 11.08 2.12
N GLY A 283 -17.50 10.63 3.35
CA GLY A 283 -17.98 9.34 3.85
C GLY A 283 -17.15 8.13 3.41
N GLY A 284 -16.11 8.32 2.59
CA GLY A 284 -15.16 7.26 2.28
C GLY A 284 -14.32 6.94 3.52
N THR A 285 -13.97 5.67 3.68
CA THR A 285 -13.21 5.17 4.83
C THR A 285 -11.82 4.71 4.41
N THR A 286 -10.84 4.87 5.29
CA THR A 286 -9.50 4.29 5.12
C THR A 286 -9.20 3.43 6.32
N THR A 287 -8.92 2.14 6.11
CA THR A 287 -8.45 1.24 7.17
C THR A 287 -6.97 1.01 6.98
N THR A 288 -6.16 1.52 7.91
CA THR A 288 -4.72 1.29 7.93
C THR A 288 -4.44 -0.01 8.68
N TYR A 289 -3.68 -0.90 8.07
CA TYR A 289 -3.08 -2.08 8.68
C TYR A 289 -1.57 -1.83 8.80
N PHE A 290 -1.10 -1.57 10.01
CA PHE A 290 0.32 -1.41 10.28
C PHE A 290 0.93 -2.78 10.63
N ILE A 291 1.77 -3.31 9.75
CA ILE A 291 2.20 -4.71 9.78
C ILE A 291 3.57 -4.80 10.46
N PRO A 292 3.71 -5.48 11.61
CA PRO A 292 4.98 -5.65 12.28
C PRO A 292 5.93 -6.53 11.47
N GLU A 293 7.22 -6.19 11.48
CA GLU A 293 8.30 -7.07 11.04
C GLU A 293 8.59 -8.12 12.14
N GLN A 294 9.13 -9.28 11.77
CA GLN A 294 9.54 -10.27 12.77
C GLN A 294 10.70 -9.77 13.64
N HIS A 295 11.69 -9.16 12.99
CA HIS A 295 12.83 -8.47 13.63
C HIS A 295 13.02 -7.11 12.97
N LEU A 296 13.79 -6.22 13.61
CA LEU A 296 14.16 -4.96 12.96
C LEU A 296 14.85 -5.22 11.61
N PRO A 297 14.62 -4.38 10.58
CA PRO A 297 15.36 -4.45 9.32
C PRO A 297 16.89 -4.51 9.49
N LEU A 298 17.46 -3.80 10.47
CA LEU A 298 18.90 -3.89 10.80
C LEU A 298 19.34 -5.26 11.31
N VAL A 299 18.42 -6.04 11.89
CA VAL A 299 18.67 -7.35 12.49
C VAL A 299 18.43 -8.48 11.49
N MET A 300 17.57 -8.27 10.49
CA MET A 300 17.22 -9.28 9.48
C MET A 300 18.44 -9.88 8.76
N GLY A 301 19.45 -9.08 8.43
CA GLY A 301 20.69 -9.59 7.80
C GLY A 301 21.38 -10.68 8.63
N PHE A 302 21.38 -10.56 9.97
CA PHE A 302 21.96 -11.58 10.85
C PHE A 302 21.14 -12.86 10.89
N LYS A 303 19.80 -12.77 10.80
CA LYS A 303 18.92 -13.93 10.73
C LYS A 303 19.32 -14.85 9.58
N TYR A 304 19.50 -14.26 8.39
CA TYR A 304 19.83 -15.03 7.19
C TYR A 304 21.28 -15.54 7.16
N LEU A 305 22.15 -14.98 7.99
CA LEU A 305 23.50 -15.52 8.26
C LEU A 305 23.48 -16.67 9.30
N GLY A 306 22.30 -17.06 9.78
CA GLY A 306 22.14 -18.18 10.72
C GLY A 306 22.38 -17.82 12.18
N VAL A 307 22.34 -16.53 12.54
CA VAL A 307 22.42 -16.12 13.95
C VAL A 307 21.19 -16.66 14.71
N PRO A 308 21.36 -17.27 15.90
CA PRO A 308 20.24 -17.85 16.64
C PRO A 308 19.16 -16.84 17.04
N GLU A 309 17.90 -17.28 16.97
CA GLU A 309 16.70 -16.52 17.31
C GLU A 309 16.80 -15.78 18.67
N GLU A 310 17.32 -16.43 19.71
CA GLU A 310 17.50 -15.80 21.02
C GLU A 310 18.43 -14.58 20.97
N THR A 311 19.47 -14.65 20.15
CA THR A 311 20.40 -13.53 19.95
C THR A 311 19.75 -12.40 19.16
N LEU A 312 18.97 -12.72 18.12
CA LEU A 312 18.21 -11.72 17.35
C LEU A 312 17.23 -10.96 18.24
N ASN A 313 16.46 -11.68 19.07
CA ASN A 313 15.55 -11.10 20.05
C ASN A 313 16.25 -10.17 21.04
N ARG A 314 17.47 -10.52 21.47
CA ARG A 314 18.27 -9.64 22.35
C ARG A 314 18.77 -8.39 21.60
N LEU A 315 19.14 -8.52 20.32
CA LEU A 315 19.52 -7.37 19.49
C LEU A 315 18.35 -6.42 19.29
N ASP A 316 17.15 -6.93 18.97
CA ASP A 316 15.94 -6.11 18.87
C ASP A 316 15.63 -5.40 20.18
N ALA A 317 15.66 -6.11 21.32
CA ALA A 317 15.40 -5.50 22.63
C ALA A 317 16.36 -4.33 22.96
N ILE A 318 17.56 -4.34 22.38
CA ILE A 318 18.56 -3.27 22.52
C ILE A 318 18.32 -2.16 21.48
N LEU A 319 18.13 -2.52 20.21
CA LEU A 319 18.12 -1.56 19.09
C LEU A 319 16.75 -0.91 18.91
N GLN A 320 15.66 -1.63 19.14
CA GLN A 320 14.30 -1.17 18.86
C GLN A 320 13.97 0.13 19.58
N PRO A 321 14.24 0.31 20.90
CA PRO A 321 13.98 1.60 21.55
C PRO A 321 14.74 2.78 20.94
N ARG A 322 15.93 2.54 20.35
CA ARG A 322 16.73 3.59 19.69
C ARG A 322 16.17 3.94 18.31
N VAL A 323 15.73 2.94 17.57
CA VAL A 323 15.03 3.12 16.29
C VAL A 323 13.68 3.81 16.52
N ASP A 324 12.89 3.32 17.48
CA ASP A 324 11.56 3.80 17.80
C ASP A 324 11.55 5.25 18.26
N ALA A 325 12.61 5.72 18.91
CA ALA A 325 12.78 7.13 19.27
C ALA A 325 12.76 8.07 18.04
N GLY A 326 12.96 7.56 16.82
CA GLY A 326 12.88 8.32 15.57
C GLY A 326 11.47 8.47 15.00
N TYR A 327 10.46 7.91 15.67
CA TYR A 327 9.06 7.92 15.23
C TYR A 327 8.16 8.41 16.36
N SER A 328 7.48 9.54 16.16
CA SER A 328 6.61 10.15 17.19
C SER A 328 5.44 9.26 17.60
N ARG A 329 4.99 8.34 16.75
CA ARG A 329 3.97 7.32 17.09
C ARG A 329 4.33 6.48 18.32
N ASN A 330 5.60 6.40 18.70
CA ASN A 330 6.08 5.60 19.82
C ASN A 330 6.18 6.40 21.14
N ASP A 331 5.88 7.70 21.13
CA ASP A 331 5.99 8.56 22.32
C ASP A 331 4.98 8.21 23.42
N ASP A 332 3.79 7.74 23.02
CA ASP A 332 2.79 7.21 23.94
C ASP A 332 2.72 5.67 23.79
N PRO A 333 3.32 4.91 24.72
CA PRO A 333 3.30 3.45 24.68
C PRO A 333 1.88 2.85 24.70
N ALA A 334 0.89 3.57 25.22
CA ALA A 334 -0.50 3.08 25.28
C ALA A 334 -1.10 2.98 23.87
N THR A 335 -0.77 3.92 22.99
CA THR A 335 -1.29 4.00 21.62
C THR A 335 -0.30 3.51 20.55
N ALA A 336 0.99 3.39 20.89
CA ALA A 336 2.03 2.97 19.95
C ALA A 336 1.70 1.61 19.31
N PRO A 337 1.76 1.46 17.97
CA PRO A 337 1.57 0.17 17.33
C PRO A 337 2.72 -0.79 17.69
N ILE A 338 2.49 -2.09 17.51
CA ILE A 338 3.58 -3.08 17.57
C ILE A 338 4.32 -3.04 16.24
N ALA A 339 5.60 -2.64 16.25
CA ALA A 339 6.41 -2.55 15.04
C ALA A 339 7.32 -3.78 14.82
N VAL A 340 7.68 -4.48 15.90
CA VAL A 340 8.42 -5.75 15.87
C VAL A 340 7.66 -6.79 16.68
N ASP A 341 7.39 -7.95 16.09
CA ASP A 341 6.78 -9.10 16.77
C ASP A 341 7.49 -10.40 16.33
N PRO A 342 8.43 -10.94 17.13
CA PRO A 342 9.18 -12.15 16.76
C PRO A 342 8.33 -13.40 16.51
N ARG A 343 7.06 -13.40 16.92
CA ARG A 343 6.16 -14.54 16.79
C ARG A 343 5.16 -14.40 15.66
N ARG A 344 4.68 -13.18 15.40
CA ARG A 344 3.61 -12.93 14.42
C ARG A 344 4.00 -11.96 13.31
N GLY A 345 5.04 -11.16 13.53
CA GLY A 345 5.60 -10.30 12.50
C GLY A 345 6.09 -11.13 11.32
N PHE A 346 6.04 -10.54 10.14
CA PHE A 346 6.40 -11.26 8.92
C PHE A 346 7.92 -11.36 8.78
N ASP A 347 8.38 -12.46 8.19
CA ASP A 347 9.72 -12.54 7.61
C ASP A 347 9.61 -12.23 6.11
N PRO A 348 10.31 -11.20 5.59
CA PRO A 348 10.35 -10.83 4.19
C PRO A 348 10.58 -11.98 3.21
N ALA A 349 11.58 -12.82 3.47
CA ALA A 349 11.92 -13.94 2.61
C ALA A 349 10.86 -15.04 2.66
N GLU A 350 10.29 -15.30 3.83
CA GLU A 350 9.21 -16.30 3.97
C GLU A 350 7.93 -15.89 3.24
N VAL A 351 7.52 -14.61 3.34
CA VAL A 351 6.28 -14.15 2.67
C VAL A 351 6.44 -13.99 1.17
N THR A 352 7.64 -13.66 0.69
CA THR A 352 7.91 -13.54 -0.75
C THR A 352 8.26 -14.89 -1.41
N ALA A 353 8.70 -15.88 -0.63
CA ALA A 353 9.10 -17.20 -1.14
C ALA A 353 8.05 -17.86 -2.06
N PRO A 354 6.73 -17.86 -1.79
CA PRO A 354 5.75 -18.45 -2.70
C PRO A 354 5.79 -17.84 -4.11
N ALA A 355 5.97 -16.51 -4.22
CA ALA A 355 6.06 -15.82 -5.50
C ALA A 355 7.38 -16.17 -6.24
N SER A 356 8.50 -16.28 -5.52
CA SER A 356 9.78 -16.73 -6.07
C SER A 356 9.77 -18.23 -6.46
N GLN A 357 9.15 -19.08 -5.65
CA GLN A 357 9.08 -20.54 -5.85
C GLN A 357 8.17 -20.93 -7.01
N ALA A 358 7.02 -20.25 -7.16
CA ALA A 358 6.12 -20.43 -8.30
C ALA A 358 6.83 -20.19 -9.65
N THR A 359 7.95 -19.49 -9.63
CA THR A 359 8.71 -19.14 -10.82
C THR A 359 9.96 -19.99 -11.02
N PHE A 360 10.79 -20.16 -9.99
CA PHE A 360 12.15 -20.70 -10.15
C PHE A 360 12.33 -22.12 -9.58
N GLY A 361 11.28 -22.75 -9.05
CA GLY A 361 11.37 -24.12 -8.53
C GLY A 361 12.22 -24.26 -7.24
N GLY A 362 12.28 -23.20 -6.42
CA GLY A 362 12.81 -23.26 -5.05
C GLY A 362 14.31 -22.97 -4.85
N GLY A 363 14.97 -22.28 -5.78
CA GLY A 363 16.43 -22.13 -5.77
C GLY A 363 17.03 -20.79 -5.27
N SER A 364 16.24 -19.77 -4.90
CA SER A 364 16.81 -18.49 -4.44
C SER A 364 17.02 -18.47 -2.92
N ASP A 365 18.23 -18.15 -2.47
CA ASP A 365 18.51 -17.97 -1.05
C ASP A 365 17.97 -16.61 -0.54
N PRO A 366 17.62 -16.50 0.76
CA PRO A 366 17.01 -15.29 1.33
C PRO A 366 17.83 -14.00 1.18
N ILE A 367 19.17 -14.08 1.24
CA ILE A 367 20.04 -12.91 1.05
C ILE A 367 19.96 -12.42 -0.39
N SER A 368 19.98 -13.34 -1.36
CA SER A 368 19.78 -13.03 -2.76
C SER A 368 18.40 -12.40 -3.01
N GLN A 369 17.34 -12.83 -2.31
CA GLN A 369 16.00 -12.25 -2.44
C GLN A 369 15.94 -10.81 -1.89
N ILE A 370 16.58 -10.52 -0.76
CA ILE A 370 16.59 -9.18 -0.15
C ILE A 370 17.45 -8.21 -0.95
N THR A 371 18.64 -8.66 -1.36
CA THR A 371 19.49 -7.87 -2.25
C THR A 371 18.79 -7.63 -3.59
N SER A 372 18.06 -8.63 -4.10
CA SER A 372 17.19 -8.49 -5.27
C SER A 372 16.03 -7.53 -5.06
N GLY A 373 15.39 -7.51 -3.89
CA GLY A 373 14.33 -6.56 -3.53
C GLY A 373 14.85 -5.12 -3.38
N ALA A 374 16.02 -4.95 -2.75
CA ALA A 374 16.69 -3.65 -2.66
C ALA A 374 17.11 -3.14 -4.04
N LEU A 375 17.75 -4.00 -4.84
CA LEU A 375 18.15 -3.68 -6.21
C LEU A 375 16.94 -3.45 -7.11
N ALA A 376 15.83 -4.16 -6.91
CA ALA A 376 14.59 -3.93 -7.64
C ALA A 376 14.02 -2.53 -7.45
N VAL A 377 13.98 -2.06 -6.20
CA VAL A 377 13.54 -0.69 -5.88
C VAL A 377 14.54 0.35 -6.38
N LEU A 378 15.83 0.00 -6.43
CA LEU A 378 16.91 0.86 -6.93
C LEU A 378 17.17 0.73 -8.44
N GLY A 379 16.54 -0.25 -9.11
CA GLY A 379 16.56 -0.46 -10.54
C GLY A 379 16.63 -1.92 -11.01
N ASN A 380 15.62 -2.32 -11.80
CA ASN A 380 15.73 -3.29 -12.89
C ASN A 380 14.41 -3.42 -13.68
N GLY A 381 14.51 -3.82 -14.94
CA GLY A 381 13.47 -4.55 -15.68
C GLY A 381 12.60 -3.71 -16.63
N THR A 382 13.04 -3.53 -17.88
CA THR A 382 12.16 -3.03 -18.94
C THR A 382 11.20 -4.13 -19.41
N ARG A 383 9.90 -3.97 -19.13
CA ARG A 383 8.87 -4.74 -19.84
C ARG A 383 8.68 -4.13 -21.24
N PRO A 384 8.79 -4.91 -22.34
CA PRO A 384 8.39 -4.44 -23.65
C PRO A 384 6.89 -4.11 -23.65
N THR A 385 6.52 -3.04 -24.33
CA THR A 385 5.13 -2.70 -24.61
C THR A 385 4.41 -3.93 -25.21
N PRO A 386 3.23 -4.34 -24.70
CA PRO A 386 2.43 -5.36 -25.37
C PRO A 386 2.14 -4.91 -26.81
N PRO A 387 2.13 -5.83 -27.80
CA PRO A 387 1.66 -5.49 -29.13
C PRO A 387 0.18 -5.07 -29.06
N ASN A 388 -0.13 -3.93 -29.67
CA ASN A 388 -1.46 -3.32 -29.74
C ASN A 388 -2.55 -4.27 -30.24
#